data_AF-A0A1H0UGS2-F1
#
_entry.id   AF-A0A1H0UGS2-F1
#
_cell.length_a   1.000
_cell.length_b   1.000
_cell.length_c   1.000
_cell.angle_alpha   90.00
_cell.angle_beta   90.00
_cell.angle_gamma   90.00
#
_symmetry.space_group_name_H-M   'P 1'
#
loop_
_entity.id
_entity.type
_entity.pdbx_description
1 polymer ?
#
loop_
_entity_poly.entity_id
_entity_poly.type
_entity_poly.pdbx_seq_one_letter_code
_entity_poly.pdbx_strand_id
1 'polypeptide(L)'
;PPVRGRRGRPRRRPDALYADRAYDSAKHREELRNMGIDPQIAQRGEDHGSGLGTIRWVVERTIAWYHGMRRLRIRWERRDDIHEAFLSLATCVICYRHIKTLC
;
A
#
# COMPACT_ATOMS: atom_id res chain seq x y z
N PRO A 1 -5.91 -11.99 1.94
CA PRO A 1 -5.55 -12.95 0.87
C PRO A 1 -4.35 -13.79 1.32
N PRO A 2 -4.14 -15.01 0.80
CA PRO A 2 -2.95 -15.79 1.08
C PRO A 2 -1.68 -15.05 0.63
N VAL A 3 -0.65 -15.04 1.47
CA VAL A 3 0.67 -14.54 1.10
C VAL A 3 1.40 -15.64 0.36
N ARG A 4 1.97 -15.31 -0.82
CA ARG A 4 2.75 -16.27 -1.61
C ARG A 4 3.90 -16.81 -0.75
N GLY A 5 4.04 -18.13 -0.70
CA GLY A 5 5.02 -18.80 0.14
C GLY A 5 5.36 -20.19 -0.36
N ARG A 6 6.25 -20.89 0.37
CA ARG A 6 6.58 -22.29 0.09
C ARG A 6 5.33 -23.18 0.22
N ARG A 7 5.34 -24.32 -0.48
CA ARG A 7 4.25 -25.32 -0.45
C ARG A 7 4.00 -25.77 1.00
N GLY A 8 2.79 -25.62 1.50
CA GLY A 8 2.42 -25.86 2.91
C GLY A 8 1.15 -25.11 3.31
N ARG A 9 0.88 -25.01 4.63
CA ARG A 9 -0.28 -24.26 5.14
C ARG A 9 -0.24 -22.81 4.62
N PRO A 10 -1.32 -22.29 4.00
CA PRO A 10 -1.33 -20.94 3.45
C PRO A 10 -0.97 -19.90 4.51
N ARG A 11 0.08 -19.12 4.24
CA ARG A 11 0.45 -18.00 5.09
C ARG A 11 -0.58 -16.88 4.92
N ARG A 12 -1.01 -16.28 6.02
CA ARG A 12 -1.94 -15.14 6.01
C ARG A 12 -1.31 -13.80 6.40
N ARG A 13 -0.06 -13.83 6.89
CA ARG A 13 0.69 -12.65 7.34
C ARG A 13 1.98 -12.48 6.55
N PRO A 14 2.36 -11.25 6.19
CA PRO A 14 3.64 -10.97 5.52
C PRO A 14 4.81 -11.13 6.49
N ASP A 15 6.03 -11.30 5.95
CA ASP A 15 7.26 -11.34 6.74
C ASP A 15 7.65 -9.95 7.28
N ALA A 16 7.45 -8.91 6.47
CA ALA A 16 7.79 -7.54 6.80
C ALA A 16 6.72 -6.55 6.31
N LEU A 17 6.62 -5.40 6.97
CA LEU A 17 5.76 -4.29 6.60
C LEU A 17 6.60 -3.03 6.42
N TYR A 18 6.54 -2.44 5.23
CA TYR A 18 7.17 -1.16 4.90
C TYR A 18 6.15 -0.04 5.04
N ALA A 19 6.52 1.04 5.73
CA ALA A 19 5.65 2.22 5.87
C ALA A 19 6.45 3.52 5.90
N ASP A 20 5.74 4.63 5.70
CA ASP A 20 6.27 5.98 5.85
C ASP A 20 6.78 6.27 7.27
N ARG A 21 7.74 7.19 7.36
CA ARG A 21 8.21 7.77 8.62
C ARG A 21 7.07 8.36 9.46
N ALA A 22 5.99 8.80 8.83
CA ALA A 22 4.81 9.31 9.54
C ALA A 22 4.21 8.26 10.50
N TYR A 23 4.37 6.97 10.19
CA TYR A 23 3.91 5.82 11.00
C TYR A 23 4.92 5.39 12.07
N ASP A 24 5.99 6.15 12.29
CA ASP A 24 6.94 5.83 13.35
C ASP A 24 6.29 5.98 14.73
N SER A 25 5.96 4.84 15.33
CA SER A 25 5.27 4.73 16.60
C SER A 25 5.67 3.41 17.27
N ALA A 26 6.14 3.51 18.52
CA ALA A 26 6.56 2.34 19.29
C ALA A 26 5.46 1.28 19.42
N LYS A 27 4.22 1.73 19.70
CA LYS A 27 3.03 0.87 19.80
C LYS A 27 2.80 0.07 18.51
N HIS A 28 2.83 0.73 17.35
CA HIS A 28 2.63 0.04 16.07
C HIS A 28 3.75 -0.96 15.77
N ARG A 29 5.00 -0.63 16.12
CA ARG A 29 6.13 -1.56 15.97
C ARG A 29 5.96 -2.80 16.85
N GLU A 30 5.53 -2.62 18.10
CA GLU A 30 5.28 -3.72 19.03
C GLU A 30 4.13 -4.62 18.55
N GLU A 31 3.01 -4.02 18.12
CA GLU A 31 1.87 -4.76 17.55
C GLU A 31 2.28 -5.59 16.32
N LEU A 32 3.11 -5.04 15.43
CA LEU A 32 3.65 -5.76 14.27
C LEU A 32 4.54 -6.93 14.70
N ARG A 33 5.45 -6.72 15.66
CA ARG A 33 6.30 -7.80 16.20
C ARG A 33 5.50 -8.90 16.87
N ASN A 34 4.46 -8.55 17.65
CA ASN A 34 3.53 -9.50 18.26
C ASN A 34 2.76 -10.31 17.20
N MET A 35 2.54 -9.73 16.02
CA MET A 35 1.97 -10.44 14.88
C MET A 35 2.98 -11.30 14.10
N GLY A 36 4.27 -11.25 14.45
CA GLY A 36 5.36 -11.90 13.72
C GLY A 36 5.71 -11.20 12.40
N ILE A 37 5.42 -9.91 12.29
CA ILE A 37 5.68 -9.07 11.11
C ILE A 37 6.81 -8.10 11.45
N ASP A 38 7.86 -8.05 10.63
CA ASP A 38 8.99 -7.16 10.85
C ASP A 38 8.67 -5.71 10.40
N PRO A 39 8.70 -4.71 11.32
CA PRO A 39 8.36 -3.33 10.99
C PRO A 39 9.52 -2.58 10.33
N GLN A 40 9.49 -2.46 9.00
CA GLN A 40 10.40 -1.66 8.18
C GLN A 40 9.88 -0.22 8.05
N ILE A 41 9.87 0.49 9.18
CA ILE A 41 9.41 1.88 9.30
C ILE A 41 10.61 2.77 9.58
N ALA A 42 10.80 3.83 8.80
CA ALA A 42 11.88 4.79 9.04
C ALA A 42 11.65 5.58 10.34
N GLN A 43 12.68 5.72 11.17
CA GLN A 43 12.60 6.50 12.40
C GLN A 43 12.53 8.01 12.10
N ARG A 44 11.83 8.77 12.95
CA ARG A 44 11.86 10.23 12.91
C ARG A 44 13.23 10.74 13.37
N GLY A 45 13.80 11.68 12.63
CA GLY A 45 15.07 12.32 12.98
C GLY A 45 16.34 11.59 12.55
N GLU A 46 16.23 10.35 12.06
CA GLU A 46 17.36 9.61 11.48
C GLU A 46 17.40 9.74 9.95
N ASP A 47 18.61 9.69 9.38
CA ASP A 47 18.81 9.64 7.92
C ASP A 47 18.17 8.37 7.32
N HIS A 48 17.61 8.50 6.12
CA HIS A 48 16.89 7.42 5.47
C HIS A 48 17.82 6.27 5.09
N GLY A 49 17.81 5.19 5.86
CA GLY A 49 18.51 3.95 5.52
C GLY A 49 17.92 3.26 4.28
N SER A 50 18.73 3.12 3.23
CA SER A 50 18.58 2.17 2.10
C SER A 50 17.53 2.39 0.99
N GLY A 51 16.93 3.58 0.86
CA GLY A 51 16.30 4.02 -0.39
C GLY A 51 14.77 4.05 -0.37
N LEU A 52 14.23 5.25 -0.12
CA LEU A 52 12.87 5.59 -0.52
C LEU A 52 12.70 5.31 -2.01
N GLY A 53 11.59 4.67 -2.38
CA GLY A 53 11.20 4.48 -3.78
C GLY A 53 11.53 3.11 -4.42
N THR A 54 12.32 2.22 -3.82
CA THR A 54 12.52 0.89 -4.46
C THR A 54 11.38 -0.08 -4.11
N ILE A 55 11.16 -0.31 -2.81
CA ILE A 55 10.14 -1.25 -2.34
C ILE A 55 8.74 -0.62 -2.38
N ARG A 56 8.65 0.66 -2.03
CA ARG A 56 7.38 1.39 -1.94
C ARG A 56 6.82 1.87 -3.27
N TRP A 57 7.61 1.83 -4.34
CA TRP A 57 7.17 2.35 -5.63
C TRP A 57 5.92 1.67 -6.17
N VAL A 58 5.66 0.41 -5.81
CA VAL A 58 4.40 -0.26 -6.22
C VAL A 58 3.19 0.51 -5.67
N VAL A 59 3.26 0.97 -4.42
CA VAL A 59 2.21 1.78 -3.78
C VAL A 59 2.16 3.18 -4.42
N GLU A 60 3.30 3.84 -4.54
CA GLU A 60 3.39 5.21 -5.08
C GLU A 60 2.90 5.29 -6.53
N ARG A 61 3.27 4.31 -7.37
CA ARG A 61 2.79 4.13 -8.74
C ARG A 61 1.28 3.95 -8.79
N THR A 62 0.73 3.11 -7.90
CA THR A 62 -0.72 2.86 -7.85
C THR A 62 -1.47 4.14 -7.46
N ILE A 63 -0.95 4.89 -6.48
CA ILE A 63 -1.48 6.20 -6.10
C ILE A 63 -1.41 7.18 -7.28
N ALA A 64 -0.30 7.20 -8.03
CA ALA A 64 -0.17 8.05 -9.21
C ALA A 64 -1.22 7.72 -10.30
N TRP A 65 -1.57 6.45 -10.49
CA TRP A 65 -2.65 6.07 -11.42
C TRP A 65 -4.01 6.59 -10.97
N TYR A 66 -4.32 6.50 -9.67
CA TYR A 66 -5.54 7.08 -9.13
C TYR A 66 -5.56 8.60 -9.30
N HIS A 67 -4.47 9.29 -8.97
CA HIS A 67 -4.38 10.74 -9.13
C HIS A 67 -4.41 11.22 -10.59
N GLY A 68 -4.05 10.36 -11.55
CA GLY A 68 -4.29 10.61 -12.98
C GLY A 68 -5.77 10.79 -13.31
N MET A 69 -6.66 10.18 -12.54
CA MET A 69 -8.10 10.40 -12.60
C MET A 69 -8.47 11.58 -11.71
N ARG A 70 -8.60 12.77 -12.33
CA ARG A 70 -8.68 14.08 -11.64
C ARG A 70 -9.59 14.14 -10.40
N ARG A 71 -10.73 13.41 -10.38
CA ARG A 71 -11.63 13.36 -9.22
C ARG A 71 -11.03 12.71 -7.97
N LEU A 72 -10.02 11.85 -8.12
CA LEU A 72 -9.29 11.21 -7.03
C LEU A 72 -7.95 11.90 -6.72
N ARG A 73 -7.56 12.93 -7.49
CA ARG A 73 -6.35 13.71 -7.20
C ARG A 73 -6.50 14.56 -5.94
N ILE A 74 -7.64 15.22 -5.84
CA ILE A 74 -8.03 16.03 -4.70
C ILE A 74 -9.38 15.48 -4.25
N ARG A 75 -9.54 15.23 -2.96
CA ARG A 75 -10.81 14.77 -2.41
C ARG A 75 -11.81 15.93 -2.37
N TRP A 76 -12.54 16.12 -3.46
CA TRP A 76 -13.66 17.07 -3.54
C TRP A 76 -14.94 16.51 -2.93
N GLU A 77 -15.09 15.19 -2.97
CA GLU A 77 -16.29 14.52 -2.48
C GLU A 77 -16.36 14.60 -0.96
N ARG A 78 -17.38 15.31 -0.47
CA ARG A 78 -17.65 15.47 0.97
C ARG A 78 -18.10 14.16 1.61
N ARG A 79 -18.83 13.33 0.86
CA ARG A 79 -19.26 12.01 1.33
C ARG A 79 -18.21 10.96 1.00
N ASP A 80 -18.00 10.05 1.93
CA ASP A 80 -17.11 8.90 1.82
C ASP A 80 -17.60 7.87 0.79
N ASP A 81 -18.90 7.57 0.77
CA ASP A 81 -19.50 6.61 -0.16
C ASP A 81 -19.31 7.00 -1.64
N ILE A 82 -19.46 8.28 -1.96
CA ILE A 82 -19.20 8.79 -3.32
C ILE A 82 -17.71 8.68 -3.67
N HIS A 83 -16.82 8.99 -2.72
CA HIS A 83 -15.39 8.86 -2.94
C HIS A 83 -14.98 7.40 -3.16
N GLU A 84 -15.53 6.48 -2.38
CA GLU A 84 -15.32 5.04 -2.49
C GLU A 84 -15.84 4.50 -3.82
N ALA A 85 -16.99 4.98 -4.29
CA ALA A 85 -17.52 4.62 -5.61
C ALA A 85 -16.56 5.03 -6.75
N PHE A 86 -16.01 6.26 -6.70
CA PHE A 86 -15.01 6.70 -7.67
C PHE A 86 -13.71 5.90 -7.58
N LEU A 87 -13.26 5.59 -6.37
CA LEU A 87 -12.09 4.75 -6.15
C LEU A 87 -12.28 3.38 -6.78
N SER A 88 -13.42 2.74 -6.51
CA SER A 88 -13.77 1.42 -7.06
C SER A 88 -13.83 1.43 -8.59
N LEU A 89 -14.49 2.44 -9.17
CA LEU A 89 -14.54 2.60 -10.63
C LEU A 89 -13.14 2.77 -11.23
N ALA A 90 -12.28 3.59 -10.60
CA ALA A 90 -10.90 3.77 -11.03
C ALA A 90 -10.11 2.46 -10.99
N THR A 91 -10.27 1.66 -9.92
CA THR A 91 -9.65 0.34 -9.79
C THR A 91 -10.10 -0.58 -10.92
N CYS A 92 -11.40 -0.64 -11.24
CA CYS A 92 -11.91 -1.43 -12.36
C CYS A 92 -11.26 -1.04 -13.70
N VAL A 93 -11.14 0.25 -13.98
CA VAL A 93 -10.50 0.76 -15.21
C VAL A 93 -9.02 0.39 -15.27
N ILE A 94 -8.28 0.53 -14.15
CA ILE A 94 -6.87 0.15 -14.07
C ILE A 94 -6.70 -1.35 -14.30
N CYS A 95 -7.48 -2.19 -13.61
CA CYS A 95 -7.45 -3.64 -13.77
C CYS A 95 -7.77 -4.06 -15.21
N TYR A 96 -8.80 -3.48 -15.83
CA TYR A 96 -9.17 -3.77 -17.22
C TYR A 96 -8.01 -3.45 -18.19
N ARG A 97 -7.35 -2.30 -18.03
CA ARG A 97 -6.19 -1.94 -18.85
C ARG A 97 -5.05 -2.94 -18.70
N HIS A 98 -4.76 -3.38 -17.48
CA HIS A 98 -3.72 -4.40 -17.25
C HIS A 98 -4.07 -5.76 -17.87
N ILE A 99 -5.32 -6.21 -17.72
CA ILE A 99 -5.77 -7.46 -18.34
C ILE A 99 -5.66 -7.38 -19.86
N LYS A 100 -6.11 -6.26 -20.45
CA LYS A 100 -6.03 -6.05 -21.91
C LYS A 100 -4.58 -6.03 -22.42
N THR A 101 -3.60 -5.64 -21.62
CA THR A 101 -2.18 -5.70 -22.02
C THR A 101 -1.56 -7.09 -21.89
N LEU A 102 -2.19 -8.00 -21.14
CA LEU A 102 -1.70 -9.37 -20.92
C LEU A 102 -2.29 -10.38 -21.92
N CYS A 103 -3.40 -10.04 -22.58
CA CYS A 103 -4.04 -10.80 -23.64
C CYS A 103 -3.65 -10.23 -25.01
#